data_AF-D7URS2-F1
#
_entry.id   AF-D7URS2-F1
#
_cell.length_a   1.000
_cell.length_b   1.000
_cell.length_c   1.000
_cell.angle_alpha   90.00
_cell.angle_beta   90.00
_cell.angle_gamma   90.00
#
_symmetry.space_group_name_H-M   'P 1'
#
loop_
_entity.id
_entity.type
_entity.pdbx_description
1 polymer ?
#
loop_
_entity_poly.entity_id
_entity_poly.type
_entity_poly.pdbx_seq_one_letter_code
_entity_poly.pdbx_strand_id
1 'polypeptide(L)'
;MNASSKRKIISQSEISKKIAVMNEEMQGFWANNSWDIRKCPHPSAIELSKNPALRNRWVRFERVKNLWLRTELKYFYFYHLNNGIWNAKTVWIRKGTVINKMLDFLDLKYPSITSITEVPIEKAMTEYRTYLTKRGVIITTTNYKITANQEKTPVKANSYYVTNLKQFMEFYENFYFDGEEWDKDVWDRRNLPLPDDKVNPTQYEYTINFKGFRNTYFKQLVKRYCKLRLNVDSFSYVSDIAQRLKEFFNFLDMKFKQVQRVHQLTRVEIEAYLSELNMMGIKPSTITGRISILEGLFSTLLRLEWDDVPSKILIYSEDYPKIPRAKPRFIDEFVLEQLNSHLDKLPEYIATMTMIVQECGMRISELCTLKKGCLLEDKDGDFFLKYYQWKMKKEHIVPISKEVALLIKVREDKVSEEFPDSEYLFPRKDGSPLKQETFRGELNKLAYEQNIVDKSGEIYRFHAHAFRHTVGTRMINNGMPQHIVQKFLGHESPEMTSRYAHIFDETLKNEFTKFQEKLVTNNGDVLDLDEDNEVDDVELQWFKKNINAQVLPNGYCRLPVVAGGCPHANACLDCTHFCTSKQFLPQHEEQLERTEELLAIAKDKQWQRQVETNSRVKERLEQIIGSLTG
;
A
#
# COMPACT_ATOMS: atom_id res chain seq x y z
N MET A 1 -8.25 -0.11 -41.53
CA MET A 1 -7.84 1.31 -41.58
C MET A 1 -6.33 1.42 -41.62
N ASN A 2 -5.77 1.61 -42.81
CA ASN A 2 -4.36 1.96 -43.02
C ASN A 2 -4.24 3.48 -42.93
N ALA A 3 -3.83 3.98 -41.77
CA ALA A 3 -3.31 5.33 -41.63
C ALA A 3 -1.99 5.21 -40.88
N SER A 4 -0.89 5.19 -41.63
CA SER A 4 0.36 5.71 -41.11
C SER A 4 0.06 7.13 -40.66
N SER A 5 -0.11 7.30 -39.34
CA SER A 5 -0.41 8.59 -38.74
C SER A 5 0.76 9.52 -39.06
N LYS A 6 0.59 10.35 -40.10
CA LYS A 6 1.36 11.59 -40.24
C LYS A 6 1.27 12.26 -38.89
N ARG A 7 2.41 12.45 -38.22
CA ARG A 7 2.50 13.09 -36.91
C ARG A 7 1.63 14.35 -36.94
N LYS A 8 0.54 14.34 -36.17
CA LYS A 8 -0.34 15.49 -35.94
C LYS A 8 0.45 16.52 -35.14
N ILE A 9 1.31 17.25 -35.82
CA ILE A 9 2.07 18.36 -35.25
C ILE A 9 1.57 19.60 -35.98
N ILE A 10 1.34 20.68 -35.21
CA ILE A 10 0.94 21.98 -35.75
C ILE A 10 1.91 22.43 -36.85
N SER A 11 1.42 23.29 -37.74
CA SER A 11 2.22 23.80 -38.86
C SER A 11 3.43 24.61 -38.38
N GLN A 12 4.43 24.76 -39.24
CA GLN A 12 5.62 25.58 -38.94
C GLN A 12 5.26 27.04 -38.61
N SER A 13 4.20 27.58 -39.22
CA SER A 13 3.68 28.92 -38.91
C SER A 13 3.17 28.99 -37.47
N GLU A 14 2.48 27.95 -36.99
CA GLU A 14 1.97 27.88 -35.62
C GLU A 14 3.08 27.62 -34.59
N ILE A 15 4.10 26.83 -34.94
CA ILE A 15 5.31 26.71 -34.12
C ILE A 15 5.94 28.09 -33.95
N SER A 16 6.06 28.87 -35.03
CA SER A 16 6.60 30.24 -34.98
C SER A 16 5.79 31.15 -34.05
N LYS A 17 4.46 31.05 -34.07
CA LYS A 17 3.57 31.77 -33.13
C LYS A 17 3.81 31.33 -31.69
N LYS A 18 3.91 30.02 -31.42
CA LYS A 18 4.21 29.52 -30.06
C LYS A 18 5.57 29.98 -29.56
N ILE A 19 6.59 30.02 -30.42
CA ILE A 19 7.92 30.55 -30.08
C ILE A 19 7.85 32.03 -29.69
N ALA A 20 7.01 32.84 -30.36
CA ALA A 20 6.78 34.21 -29.96
C ALA A 20 6.18 34.29 -28.54
N VAL A 21 5.13 33.51 -28.26
CA VAL A 21 4.52 33.42 -26.93
C VAL A 21 5.51 32.98 -25.85
N MET A 22 6.37 31.99 -26.15
CA MET A 22 7.42 31.56 -25.20
C MET A 22 8.37 32.69 -24.83
N ASN A 23 8.73 33.54 -25.79
CA ASN A 23 9.60 34.70 -25.53
C ASN A 23 8.86 35.78 -24.71
N GLU A 24 7.57 35.96 -24.93
CA GLU A 24 6.72 36.85 -24.12
C GLU A 24 6.60 36.36 -22.67
N GLU A 25 6.55 35.04 -22.44
CA GLU A 25 6.54 34.46 -21.09
C GLU A 25 7.92 34.50 -20.41
N MET A 26 8.99 34.26 -21.17
CA MET A 26 10.37 34.22 -20.66
C MET A 26 11.03 35.61 -20.56
N GLN A 27 10.45 36.49 -19.75
CA GLN A 27 10.96 37.85 -19.53
C GLN A 27 11.90 37.96 -18.31
N GLY A 28 12.60 39.09 -18.20
CA GLY A 28 13.48 39.39 -17.06
C GLY A 28 14.61 38.39 -16.89
N PHE A 29 14.68 37.71 -15.73
CA PHE A 29 15.70 36.68 -15.46
C PHE A 29 15.73 35.60 -16.55
N TRP A 30 14.56 35.15 -17.02
CA TRP A 30 14.40 34.04 -17.95
C TRP A 30 14.78 34.39 -19.39
N ALA A 31 14.84 35.68 -19.74
CA ALA A 31 15.29 36.14 -21.05
C ALA A 31 16.79 35.84 -21.29
N ASN A 32 17.59 35.77 -20.21
CA ASN A 32 19.02 35.49 -20.29
C ASN A 32 19.32 34.07 -20.81
N ASN A 33 20.47 33.89 -21.48
CA ASN A 33 20.95 32.58 -21.92
C ASN A 33 21.75 31.83 -20.83
N SER A 34 22.10 32.53 -19.75
CA SER A 34 22.80 31.98 -18.59
C SER A 34 22.00 32.27 -17.33
N TRP A 35 21.56 31.22 -16.64
CA TRP A 35 20.74 31.31 -15.44
C TRP A 35 21.57 30.99 -14.19
N ASP A 36 21.83 32.02 -13.38
CA ASP A 36 22.45 31.89 -12.06
C ASP A 36 21.39 31.61 -11.00
N ILE A 37 21.50 30.49 -10.29
CA ILE A 37 20.54 30.11 -9.25
C ILE A 37 20.38 31.18 -8.17
N ARG A 38 21.44 31.94 -7.86
CA ARG A 38 21.43 32.98 -6.83
C ARG A 38 20.65 34.24 -7.21
N LYS A 39 20.36 34.41 -8.50
CA LYS A 39 19.57 35.53 -9.04
C LYS A 39 18.17 35.09 -9.50
N CYS A 40 17.87 33.80 -9.37
CA CYS A 40 16.61 33.24 -9.81
C CYS A 40 15.49 33.65 -8.82
N PRO A 41 14.39 34.23 -9.30
CA PRO A 41 13.29 34.67 -8.43
C PRO A 41 12.41 33.52 -7.93
N HIS A 42 12.61 32.29 -8.42
CA HIS A 42 11.75 31.16 -8.09
C HIS A 42 11.95 30.72 -6.62
N PRO A 43 10.89 30.48 -5.83
CA PRO A 43 11.00 30.15 -4.40
C PRO A 43 11.93 28.97 -4.09
N SER A 44 11.82 27.88 -4.87
CA SER A 44 12.70 26.70 -4.68
C SER A 44 14.17 26.98 -5.01
N ALA A 45 14.47 27.97 -5.86
CA ALA A 45 15.83 28.40 -6.15
C ALA A 45 16.37 29.30 -5.03
N ILE A 46 15.54 30.20 -4.49
CA ILE A 46 15.87 31.02 -3.32
C ILE A 46 16.23 30.11 -2.14
N GLU A 47 15.40 29.13 -1.83
CA GLU A 47 15.64 28.16 -0.75
C GLU A 47 16.95 27.39 -0.96
N LEU A 48 17.17 26.82 -2.16
CA LEU A 48 18.37 26.04 -2.46
C LEU A 48 19.64 26.90 -2.49
N SER A 49 19.54 28.17 -2.88
CA SER A 49 20.68 29.10 -2.98
C SER A 49 21.30 29.44 -1.62
N LYS A 50 20.54 29.27 -0.53
CA LYS A 50 21.04 29.44 0.85
C LYS A 50 22.03 28.37 1.27
N ASN A 51 22.10 27.23 0.57
CA ASN A 51 23.00 26.14 0.91
C ASN A 51 24.48 26.53 0.59
N PRO A 52 25.36 26.62 1.60
CA PRO A 52 26.76 27.02 1.38
C PRO A 52 27.57 25.99 0.58
N ALA A 53 27.15 24.73 0.53
CA ALA A 53 27.80 23.67 -0.23
C ALA A 53 27.46 23.69 -1.74
N LEU A 54 26.64 24.64 -2.20
CA LEU A 54 26.19 24.72 -3.59
C LEU A 54 27.32 25.15 -4.54
N ARG A 55 27.95 24.16 -5.20
CA ARG A 55 29.04 24.39 -6.17
C ARG A 55 28.54 24.75 -7.57
N ASN A 56 27.53 24.03 -8.08
CA ASN A 56 26.98 24.33 -9.41
C ASN A 56 25.91 25.41 -9.32
N ARG A 57 26.21 26.58 -9.89
CA ARG A 57 25.33 27.76 -9.83
C ARG A 57 24.70 28.13 -11.17
N TRP A 58 25.21 27.61 -12.29
CA TRP A 58 24.84 28.06 -13.64
C TRP A 58 24.12 26.96 -14.42
N VAL A 59 23.09 27.36 -15.18
CA VAL A 59 22.62 26.64 -16.37
C VAL A 59 22.87 27.55 -17.57
N ARG A 60 23.57 27.05 -18.58
CA ARG A 60 24.04 27.85 -19.73
C ARG A 60 23.54 27.26 -21.02
N PHE A 61 22.80 28.05 -21.79
CA PHE A 61 22.15 27.63 -23.04
C PHE A 61 22.90 28.11 -24.30
N GLU A 62 23.96 28.91 -24.15
CA GLU A 62 24.68 29.55 -25.27
C GLU A 62 25.38 28.55 -26.20
N ARG A 63 25.63 27.32 -25.72
CA ARG A 63 26.34 26.29 -26.49
C ARG A 63 25.57 25.79 -27.71
N VAL A 64 24.24 25.92 -27.74
CA VAL A 64 23.46 25.69 -28.96
C VAL A 64 23.30 27.03 -29.67
N LYS A 65 23.83 27.17 -30.89
CA LYS A 65 23.81 28.43 -31.65
C LYS A 65 22.46 28.68 -32.31
N ASN A 66 21.76 27.61 -32.66
CA ASN A 66 20.41 27.66 -33.21
C ASN A 66 19.44 28.34 -32.21
N LEU A 67 18.89 29.49 -32.61
CA LEU A 67 18.02 30.31 -31.77
C LEU A 67 16.67 29.66 -31.47
N TRP A 68 16.13 28.89 -32.40
CA TRP A 68 14.87 28.17 -32.24
C TRP A 68 15.02 27.11 -31.15
N LEU A 69 16.00 26.22 -31.30
CA LEU A 69 16.29 25.18 -30.30
C LEU A 69 16.67 25.77 -28.94
N ARG A 70 17.40 26.89 -28.91
CA ARG A 70 17.72 27.57 -27.65
C ARG A 70 16.47 28.05 -26.94
N THR A 71 15.54 28.65 -27.68
CA THR A 71 14.27 29.15 -27.12
C THR A 71 13.43 28.00 -26.60
N GLU A 72 13.26 26.93 -27.40
CA GLU A 72 12.55 25.73 -26.98
C GLU A 72 13.16 25.12 -25.72
N LEU A 73 14.49 25.04 -25.67
CA LEU A 73 15.17 24.43 -24.55
C LEU A 73 15.07 25.28 -23.27
N LYS A 74 15.21 26.60 -23.37
CA LYS A 74 14.97 27.50 -22.23
C LYS A 74 13.54 27.35 -21.73
N TYR A 75 12.56 27.39 -22.65
CA TYR A 75 11.15 27.29 -22.29
C TYR A 75 10.83 25.95 -21.63
N PHE A 76 11.41 24.84 -22.10
CA PHE A 76 11.27 23.52 -21.47
C PHE A 76 11.70 23.52 -19.99
N TYR A 77 12.82 24.16 -19.66
CA TYR A 77 13.28 24.27 -18.26
C TYR A 77 12.43 25.23 -17.43
N PHE A 78 12.08 26.38 -18.01
CA PHE A 78 11.20 27.39 -17.41
C PHE A 78 9.82 26.79 -17.06
N TYR A 79 9.17 26.16 -18.05
CA TYR A 79 7.86 25.55 -17.92
C TYR A 79 7.84 24.49 -16.82
N HIS A 80 8.80 23.56 -16.82
CA HIS A 80 8.84 22.51 -15.81
C HIS A 80 9.10 23.04 -14.40
N LEU A 81 9.91 24.09 -14.25
CA LEU A 81 10.16 24.70 -12.94
C LEU A 81 8.91 25.42 -12.42
N ASN A 82 8.31 26.29 -13.24
CA ASN A 82 7.20 27.14 -12.81
C ASN A 82 5.87 26.38 -12.64
N ASN A 83 5.69 25.25 -13.33
CA ASN A 83 4.54 24.37 -13.13
C ASN A 83 4.75 23.35 -11.99
N GLY A 84 5.79 23.53 -11.16
CA GLY A 84 6.07 22.65 -10.01
C GLY A 84 6.46 21.22 -10.37
N ILE A 85 6.71 20.93 -11.66
CA ILE A 85 7.10 19.60 -12.13
C ILE A 85 8.55 19.31 -11.70
N TRP A 86 9.42 20.31 -11.80
CA TRP A 86 10.79 20.28 -11.31
C TRP A 86 11.00 21.33 -10.22
N ASN A 87 11.94 21.05 -9.32
CA ASN A 87 12.47 22.05 -8.39
C ASN A 87 13.87 22.50 -8.84
N ALA A 88 14.41 23.52 -8.16
CA ALA A 88 15.73 24.04 -8.49
C ALA A 88 16.85 23.00 -8.39
N LYS A 89 16.76 22.02 -7.49
CA LYS A 89 17.75 20.92 -7.42
C LYS A 89 17.75 20.10 -8.71
N THR A 90 16.59 19.82 -9.28
CA THR A 90 16.48 19.11 -10.56
C THR A 90 17.04 19.95 -11.71
N VAL A 91 16.69 21.24 -11.79
CA VAL A 91 17.16 22.15 -12.85
C VAL A 91 18.67 22.36 -12.81
N TRP A 92 19.23 22.86 -11.70
CA TRP A 92 20.64 23.24 -11.63
C TRP A 92 21.57 22.07 -11.35
N ILE A 93 21.21 21.17 -10.43
CA ILE A 93 22.16 20.11 -9.97
C ILE A 93 22.07 18.85 -10.81
N ARG A 94 20.87 18.38 -11.14
CA ARG A 94 20.70 17.13 -11.90
C ARG A 94 20.83 17.33 -13.40
N LYS A 95 20.11 18.31 -13.96
CA LYS A 95 20.04 18.53 -15.42
C LYS A 95 21.09 19.53 -15.91
N GLY A 96 21.29 20.63 -15.19
CA GLY A 96 22.24 21.67 -15.54
C GLY A 96 23.69 21.17 -15.64
N THR A 97 24.07 20.18 -14.84
CA THR A 97 25.41 19.57 -14.87
C THR A 97 25.66 18.71 -16.11
N VAL A 98 24.61 18.14 -16.71
CA VAL A 98 24.71 17.21 -17.85
C VAL A 98 24.31 17.85 -19.18
N ILE A 99 23.69 19.04 -19.16
CA ILE A 99 23.09 19.68 -20.33
C ILE A 99 24.10 19.97 -21.45
N ASN A 100 25.33 20.37 -21.09
CA ASN A 100 26.32 20.84 -22.06
C ASN A 100 26.60 19.83 -23.18
N LYS A 101 26.67 18.53 -22.88
CA LYS A 101 26.90 17.50 -23.91
C LYS A 101 25.72 17.33 -24.85
N MET A 102 24.50 17.57 -24.35
CA MET A 102 23.29 17.58 -25.17
C MET A 102 23.29 18.80 -26.09
N LEU A 103 23.69 19.98 -25.61
CA LEU A 103 23.79 21.20 -26.43
C LEU A 103 24.81 21.04 -27.55
N ASP A 104 26.00 20.57 -27.21
CA ASP A 104 27.08 20.33 -28.19
C ASP A 104 26.64 19.32 -29.26
N PHE A 105 25.84 18.31 -28.89
CA PHE A 105 25.28 17.34 -29.82
C PHE A 105 24.23 17.95 -30.75
N LEU A 106 23.28 18.72 -30.20
CA LEU A 106 22.23 19.36 -30.99
C LEU A 106 22.82 20.37 -31.98
N ASP A 107 23.79 21.17 -31.56
CA ASP A 107 24.49 22.13 -32.43
C ASP A 107 25.26 21.43 -33.56
N LEU A 108 25.92 20.31 -33.24
CA LEU A 108 26.69 19.53 -34.22
C LEU A 108 25.80 18.81 -35.23
N LYS A 109 24.67 18.24 -34.80
CA LYS A 109 23.86 17.34 -35.63
C LYS A 109 22.68 18.01 -36.29
N TYR A 110 22.08 19.00 -35.65
CA TYR A 110 20.87 19.65 -36.13
C TYR A 110 20.99 21.19 -36.07
N PRO A 111 21.98 21.78 -36.76
CA PRO A 111 22.25 23.22 -36.67
C PRO A 111 21.13 24.09 -37.26
N SER A 112 20.34 23.56 -38.20
CA SER A 112 19.41 24.36 -39.02
C SER A 112 17.94 24.03 -38.81
N ILE A 113 17.59 23.14 -37.88
CA ILE A 113 16.18 22.83 -37.61
C ILE A 113 15.50 23.99 -36.89
N THR A 114 14.24 24.20 -37.18
CA THR A 114 13.40 25.24 -36.58
C THR A 114 12.57 24.74 -35.40
N SER A 115 12.52 23.42 -35.18
CA SER A 115 11.98 22.79 -33.99
C SER A 115 12.63 21.43 -33.76
N ILE A 116 12.79 21.03 -32.50
CA ILE A 116 13.27 19.68 -32.15
C ILE A 116 12.37 18.56 -32.70
N THR A 117 11.08 18.84 -32.98
CA THR A 117 10.13 17.83 -33.47
C THR A 117 10.36 17.42 -34.94
N GLU A 118 11.17 18.18 -35.69
CA GLU A 118 11.61 17.80 -37.04
C GLU A 118 12.43 16.50 -37.03
N VAL A 119 13.06 16.17 -35.89
CA VAL A 119 13.87 14.97 -35.74
C VAL A 119 13.06 13.87 -35.05
N PRO A 120 12.94 12.66 -35.63
CA PRO A 120 12.34 11.53 -34.93
C PRO A 120 13.10 11.17 -33.65
N ILE A 121 12.38 10.94 -32.54
CA ILE A 121 12.99 10.65 -31.22
C ILE A 121 13.94 9.45 -31.30
N GLU A 122 13.52 8.33 -31.87
CA GLU A 122 14.36 7.13 -31.94
C GLU A 122 15.66 7.37 -32.71
N LYS A 123 15.62 8.20 -33.77
CA LYS A 123 16.80 8.60 -34.54
C LYS A 123 17.74 9.44 -33.68
N ALA A 124 17.23 10.52 -33.08
CA ALA A 124 18.04 11.40 -32.23
C ALA A 124 18.63 10.66 -31.02
N MET A 125 17.85 9.78 -30.39
CA MET A 125 18.30 9.01 -29.23
C MET A 125 19.40 7.99 -29.60
N THR A 126 19.30 7.37 -30.77
CA THR A 126 20.33 6.46 -31.27
C THR A 126 21.63 7.22 -31.56
N GLU A 127 21.54 8.32 -32.31
CA GLU A 127 22.69 9.16 -32.66
C GLU A 127 23.35 9.76 -31.41
N TYR A 128 22.56 10.20 -30.43
CA TYR A 128 23.06 10.80 -29.19
C TYR A 128 23.74 9.78 -28.29
N ARG A 129 23.20 8.56 -28.17
CA ARG A 129 23.88 7.47 -27.45
C ARG A 129 25.23 7.17 -28.07
N THR A 130 25.31 7.05 -29.40
CA THR A 130 26.58 6.87 -30.11
C THR A 130 27.54 8.04 -29.86
N TYR A 131 27.05 9.29 -29.90
CA TYR A 131 27.82 10.49 -29.62
C TYR A 131 28.43 10.48 -28.21
N LEU A 132 27.66 10.04 -27.20
CA LEU A 132 28.09 9.95 -25.81
C LEU A 132 29.11 8.83 -25.58
N THR A 133 28.85 7.63 -26.13
CA THR A 133 29.74 6.48 -25.99
C THR A 133 31.11 6.76 -26.62
N LYS A 134 31.15 7.41 -27.79
CA LYS A 134 32.42 7.82 -28.44
C LYS A 134 33.26 8.79 -27.59
N ARG A 135 32.66 9.45 -26.60
CA ARG A 135 33.33 10.38 -25.67
C ARG A 135 33.54 9.78 -24.28
N GLY A 136 33.40 8.46 -24.14
CA GLY A 136 33.58 7.76 -22.87
C GLY A 136 32.52 8.10 -21.81
N VAL A 137 31.35 8.63 -22.21
CA VAL A 137 30.29 8.98 -21.25
C VAL A 137 29.44 7.76 -20.96
N ILE A 138 29.28 7.46 -19.67
CA ILE A 138 28.41 6.37 -19.21
C ILE A 138 26.95 6.77 -19.45
N ILE A 139 26.28 6.01 -20.33
CA ILE A 139 24.91 6.29 -20.76
C ILE A 139 23.84 5.68 -19.85
N THR A 140 24.23 4.80 -18.93
CA THR A 140 23.37 4.13 -17.95
C THR A 140 23.74 4.52 -16.52
N THR A 141 22.82 4.29 -15.59
CA THR A 141 23.06 4.41 -14.16
C THR A 141 22.48 3.18 -13.46
N THR A 142 23.06 2.80 -12.33
CA THR A 142 22.53 1.73 -11.49
C THR A 142 21.70 2.38 -10.40
N ASN A 143 20.38 2.25 -10.53
CA ASN A 143 19.47 2.55 -9.44
C ASN A 143 19.30 1.30 -8.57
N TYR A 144 18.66 1.46 -7.42
CA TYR A 144 18.33 0.32 -6.57
C TYR A 144 16.82 0.30 -6.35
N LYS A 145 16.25 -0.90 -6.45
CA LYS A 145 14.87 -1.18 -6.05
C LYS A 145 14.90 -2.08 -4.83
N ILE A 146 14.09 -1.74 -3.84
CA ILE A 146 13.87 -2.63 -2.71
C ILE A 146 12.79 -3.63 -3.09
N THR A 147 13.08 -4.93 -2.99
CA THR A 147 12.13 -6.00 -3.31
C THR A 147 11.05 -6.13 -2.23
N ALA A 148 10.08 -7.02 -2.44
CA ALA A 148 9.09 -7.34 -1.40
C ALA A 148 9.75 -7.88 -0.12
N ASN A 149 10.94 -8.49 -0.23
CA ASN A 149 11.71 -9.06 0.88
C ASN A 149 12.74 -8.07 1.44
N GLN A 150 12.56 -6.76 1.22
CA GLN A 150 13.50 -5.71 1.64
C GLN A 150 14.92 -5.80 1.02
N GLU A 151 15.14 -6.65 0.01
CA GLU A 151 16.45 -6.78 -0.62
C GLU A 151 16.71 -5.64 -1.61
N LYS A 152 17.92 -5.08 -1.56
CA LYS A 152 18.35 -3.99 -2.44
C LYS A 152 18.86 -4.56 -3.77
N THR A 153 18.00 -4.57 -4.79
CA THR A 153 18.34 -5.09 -6.13
C THR A 153 18.79 -3.97 -7.08
N PRO A 154 19.92 -4.14 -7.80
CA PRO A 154 20.37 -3.15 -8.77
C PRO A 154 19.49 -3.19 -10.03
N VAL A 155 19.00 -2.03 -10.46
CA VAL A 155 18.23 -1.86 -11.69
C VAL A 155 18.96 -0.88 -12.59
N LYS A 156 19.29 -1.32 -13.81
CA LYS A 156 19.89 -0.43 -14.81
C LYS A 156 18.84 0.54 -15.34
N ALA A 157 19.14 1.82 -15.29
CA ALA A 157 18.33 2.90 -15.85
C ALA A 157 19.16 3.76 -16.82
N ASN A 158 18.48 4.58 -17.63
CA ASN A 158 19.16 5.59 -18.44
C ASN A 158 19.82 6.63 -17.52
N SER A 159 21.04 7.06 -17.87
CA SER A 159 21.69 8.20 -17.22
C SER A 159 20.87 9.48 -17.41
N TYR A 160 21.14 10.50 -16.58
CA TYR A 160 20.53 11.81 -16.78
C TYR A 160 20.90 12.43 -18.14
N TYR A 161 22.06 12.10 -18.72
CA TYR A 161 22.41 12.54 -20.09
C TYR A 161 21.34 12.10 -21.10
N VAL A 162 21.06 10.79 -21.13
CA VAL A 162 20.10 10.19 -22.07
C VAL A 162 18.67 10.63 -21.76
N THR A 163 18.30 10.63 -20.48
CA THR A 163 16.94 10.97 -20.05
C THR A 163 16.58 12.43 -20.35
N ASN A 164 17.55 13.35 -20.28
CA ASN A 164 17.31 14.77 -20.52
C ASN A 164 16.90 15.08 -21.96
N LEU A 165 17.63 14.55 -22.95
CA LEU A 165 17.29 14.73 -24.36
C LEU A 165 15.92 14.09 -24.67
N LYS A 166 15.69 12.87 -24.17
CA LYS A 166 14.41 12.18 -24.38
C LYS A 166 13.23 13.01 -23.86
N GLN A 167 13.31 13.51 -22.63
CA GLN A 167 12.24 14.32 -22.04
C GLN A 167 12.01 15.64 -22.80
N PHE A 168 13.09 16.28 -23.28
CA PHE A 168 12.99 17.49 -24.10
C PHE A 168 12.22 17.24 -25.39
N MET A 169 12.56 16.16 -26.10
CA MET A 169 11.86 15.81 -27.34
C MET A 169 10.41 15.36 -27.10
N GLU A 170 10.16 14.53 -26.09
CA GLU A 170 8.80 14.07 -25.74
C GLU A 170 7.91 15.21 -25.26
N PHE A 171 8.47 16.23 -24.61
CA PHE A 171 7.74 17.44 -24.25
C PHE A 171 7.22 18.16 -25.48
N TYR A 172 8.08 18.43 -26.47
CA TYR A 172 7.66 19.15 -27.68
C TYR A 172 6.79 18.33 -28.63
N GLU A 173 6.96 16.99 -28.69
CA GLU A 173 5.99 16.14 -29.38
C GLU A 173 4.57 16.30 -28.81
N ASN A 174 4.44 16.51 -27.49
CA ASN A 174 3.15 16.73 -26.85
C ASN A 174 2.68 18.18 -26.91
N PHE A 175 3.60 19.15 -26.77
CA PHE A 175 3.29 20.58 -26.71
C PHE A 175 2.85 21.16 -28.07
N TYR A 176 3.36 20.57 -29.16
CA TYR A 176 2.97 20.91 -30.53
C TYR A 176 1.99 19.91 -31.15
N PHE A 177 1.42 19.00 -30.35
CA PHE A 177 0.47 18.02 -30.83
C PHE A 177 -0.83 18.70 -31.27
N ASP A 178 -1.23 18.46 -32.52
CA ASP A 178 -2.43 19.02 -33.15
C ASP A 178 -3.56 17.98 -33.18
N GLY A 179 -4.12 17.68 -32.01
CA GLY A 179 -5.20 16.71 -31.87
C GLY A 179 -5.68 16.54 -30.44
N GLU A 180 -6.66 15.67 -30.25
CA GLU A 180 -7.17 15.35 -28.92
C GLU A 180 -6.18 14.50 -28.11
N GLU A 181 -6.20 14.62 -26.79
CA GLU A 181 -5.36 13.77 -25.92
C GLU A 181 -5.55 12.27 -26.20
N TRP A 182 -6.76 11.85 -26.62
CA TRP A 182 -7.07 10.47 -27.02
C TRP A 182 -6.26 9.97 -28.23
N ASP A 183 -5.83 10.87 -29.11
CA ASP A 183 -5.05 10.52 -30.29
C ASP A 183 -3.60 10.16 -29.94
N LYS A 184 -3.10 10.64 -28.79
CA LYS A 184 -1.73 10.38 -28.32
C LYS A 184 -1.51 8.92 -27.92
N ASP A 185 -0.26 8.47 -27.96
CA ASP A 185 0.14 7.15 -27.45
C ASP A 185 0.43 7.17 -25.93
N VAL A 186 0.44 8.36 -25.32
CA VAL A 186 0.49 8.54 -23.87
C VAL A 186 -0.63 9.49 -23.53
N TRP A 187 -1.58 9.03 -22.73
CA TRP A 187 -2.69 9.85 -22.26
C TRP A 187 -2.36 10.40 -20.89
N ASP A 188 -2.37 11.71 -20.75
CA ASP A 188 -2.26 12.42 -19.49
C ASP A 188 -3.66 12.78 -18.97
N ARG A 189 -4.04 12.24 -17.82
CA ARG A 189 -5.37 12.49 -17.24
C ARG A 189 -5.67 13.97 -16.99
N ARG A 190 -4.64 14.81 -16.83
CA ARG A 190 -4.80 16.26 -16.60
C ARG A 190 -5.32 16.99 -17.83
N ASN A 191 -5.19 16.36 -19.00
CA ASN A 191 -5.67 16.87 -20.28
C ASN A 191 -6.93 16.13 -20.76
N LEU A 192 -7.49 15.23 -19.94
CA LEU A 192 -8.70 14.49 -20.26
C LEU A 192 -9.90 15.06 -19.49
N PRO A 193 -11.09 15.10 -20.10
CA PRO A 193 -12.33 15.48 -19.41
C PRO A 193 -12.83 14.32 -18.54
N LEU A 194 -12.06 13.94 -17.52
CA LEU A 194 -12.44 12.89 -16.58
C LEU A 194 -13.07 13.50 -15.32
N PRO A 195 -14.14 12.90 -14.78
CA PRO A 195 -14.69 13.32 -13.49
C PRO A 195 -13.67 13.17 -12.36
N ASP A 196 -13.71 14.08 -11.38
CA ASP A 196 -12.76 14.10 -10.26
C ASP A 196 -12.78 12.80 -9.42
N ASP A 197 -13.92 12.12 -9.35
CA ASP A 197 -14.11 10.87 -8.61
C ASP A 197 -13.38 9.65 -9.21
N LYS A 198 -12.85 9.77 -10.44
CA LYS A 198 -12.05 8.73 -11.11
C LYS A 198 -10.57 8.78 -10.73
N VAL A 199 -10.17 9.82 -10.02
CA VAL A 199 -8.77 10.13 -9.74
C VAL A 199 -8.52 10.03 -8.25
N ASN A 200 -7.55 9.20 -7.87
CA ASN A 200 -7.04 9.22 -6.52
C ASN A 200 -5.95 10.31 -6.41
N PRO A 201 -6.18 11.44 -5.70
CA PRO A 201 -5.24 12.55 -5.65
C PRO A 201 -3.95 12.20 -4.88
N THR A 202 -3.91 11.06 -4.19
CA THR A 202 -2.76 10.62 -3.37
C THR A 202 -1.74 9.78 -4.14
N GLN A 203 -2.00 9.48 -5.42
CA GLN A 203 -1.11 8.76 -6.32
C GLN A 203 -0.22 9.75 -7.12
N TYR A 204 0.92 9.27 -7.59
CA TYR A 204 1.82 10.04 -8.46
C TYR A 204 1.53 9.79 -9.94
N GLU A 205 0.98 8.64 -10.28
CA GLU A 205 0.72 8.23 -11.65
C GLU A 205 -0.46 9.01 -12.23
N TYR A 206 -0.22 9.67 -13.37
CA TYR A 206 -1.21 10.46 -14.09
C TYR A 206 -1.25 10.14 -15.59
N THR A 207 -0.52 9.13 -16.04
CA THR A 207 -0.44 8.75 -17.46
C THR A 207 -0.78 7.30 -17.72
N ILE A 208 -1.45 7.02 -18.84
CA ILE A 208 -1.57 5.68 -19.43
C ILE A 208 -0.67 5.63 -20.67
N ASN A 209 0.23 4.64 -20.74
CA ASN A 209 1.26 4.57 -21.77
C ASN A 209 1.07 3.37 -22.73
N PHE A 210 0.70 3.70 -23.96
CA PHE A 210 0.53 2.78 -25.09
C PHE A 210 1.73 2.76 -26.05
N LYS A 211 2.85 3.43 -25.72
CA LYS A 211 4.10 3.21 -26.46
C LYS A 211 4.61 1.78 -26.21
N GLY A 212 5.30 1.22 -27.19
CA GLY A 212 5.95 -0.09 -27.10
C GLY A 212 5.07 -1.29 -27.48
N PHE A 213 3.85 -1.07 -27.98
CA PHE A 213 3.15 -2.10 -28.76
C PHE A 213 3.89 -2.30 -30.09
N ARG A 214 4.17 -3.56 -30.43
CA ARG A 214 4.82 -3.90 -31.71
C ARG A 214 3.83 -3.85 -32.87
N ASN A 215 2.62 -4.33 -32.67
CA ASN A 215 1.52 -4.24 -33.64
C ASN A 215 0.63 -3.02 -33.40
N THR A 216 0.46 -2.23 -34.46
CA THR A 216 -0.32 -0.97 -34.44
C THR A 216 -1.80 -1.23 -34.21
N TYR A 217 -2.35 -2.33 -34.73
CA TYR A 217 -3.75 -2.67 -34.54
C TYR A 217 -4.08 -2.97 -33.08
N PHE A 218 -3.29 -3.83 -32.42
CA PHE A 218 -3.48 -4.11 -30.99
C PHE A 218 -3.34 -2.86 -30.14
N LYS A 219 -2.43 -1.94 -30.47
CA LYS A 219 -2.35 -0.64 -29.81
C LYS A 219 -3.67 0.13 -29.89
N GLN A 220 -4.24 0.26 -31.10
CA GLN A 220 -5.50 1.00 -31.27
C GLN A 220 -6.69 0.29 -30.62
N LEU A 221 -6.73 -1.04 -30.65
CA LEU A 221 -7.74 -1.83 -29.96
C LEU A 221 -7.69 -1.57 -28.45
N VAL A 222 -6.50 -1.66 -27.85
CA VAL A 222 -6.32 -1.44 -26.41
C VAL A 222 -6.62 0.01 -26.03
N LYS A 223 -6.23 0.99 -26.85
CA LYS A 223 -6.67 2.39 -26.67
C LYS A 223 -8.19 2.49 -26.65
N ARG A 224 -8.89 1.96 -27.66
CA ARG A 224 -10.36 1.99 -27.73
C ARG A 224 -10.99 1.33 -26.49
N TYR A 225 -10.48 0.18 -26.06
CA TYR A 225 -10.95 -0.53 -24.87
C TYR A 225 -10.72 0.28 -23.59
N CYS A 226 -9.52 0.84 -23.40
CA CYS A 226 -9.21 1.69 -22.26
C CYS A 226 -10.09 2.95 -22.20
N LYS A 227 -10.35 3.61 -23.35
CA LYS A 227 -11.27 4.76 -23.42
C LYS A 227 -12.67 4.37 -22.94
N LEU A 228 -13.18 3.22 -23.39
CA LEU A 228 -14.46 2.69 -22.94
C LEU A 228 -14.46 2.40 -21.43
N ARG A 229 -13.41 1.74 -20.91
CA ARG A 229 -13.31 1.38 -19.49
C ARG A 229 -13.22 2.60 -18.57
N LEU A 230 -12.64 3.72 -19.00
CA LEU A 230 -12.58 4.96 -18.20
C LEU A 230 -13.97 5.52 -17.85
N ASN A 231 -15.02 5.18 -18.60
CA ASN A 231 -16.39 5.56 -18.26
C ASN A 231 -16.83 4.92 -16.93
N VAL A 232 -16.36 3.72 -16.60
CA VAL A 232 -16.82 2.93 -15.44
C VAL A 232 -15.75 2.81 -14.37
N ASP A 233 -14.50 2.56 -14.77
CA ASP A 233 -13.40 2.26 -13.87
C ASP A 233 -12.58 3.49 -13.46
N SER A 234 -11.78 3.32 -12.40
CA SER A 234 -10.77 4.30 -11.99
C SER A 234 -9.61 4.38 -12.99
N PHE A 235 -8.97 5.55 -13.07
CA PHE A 235 -7.83 5.77 -13.97
C PHE A 235 -6.67 4.79 -13.70
N SER A 236 -6.37 4.50 -12.43
CA SER A 236 -5.31 3.56 -12.04
C SER A 236 -5.59 2.13 -12.51
N TYR A 237 -6.86 1.68 -12.45
CA TYR A 237 -7.21 0.35 -12.93
C TYR A 237 -7.12 0.25 -14.45
N VAL A 238 -7.55 1.27 -15.20
CA VAL A 238 -7.39 1.31 -16.66
C VAL A 238 -5.91 1.37 -17.06
N SER A 239 -5.06 2.04 -16.28
CA SER A 239 -3.62 2.01 -16.48
C SER A 239 -3.04 0.60 -16.32
N ASP A 240 -3.51 -0.19 -15.35
CA ASP A 240 -3.09 -1.60 -15.20
C ASP A 240 -3.61 -2.45 -16.36
N ILE A 241 -4.88 -2.30 -16.77
CA ILE A 241 -5.44 -2.92 -17.98
C ILE A 241 -4.54 -2.69 -19.19
N ALA A 242 -4.19 -1.42 -19.48
CA ALA A 242 -3.35 -1.07 -20.61
C ALA A 242 -1.98 -1.76 -20.56
N GLN A 243 -1.37 -1.83 -19.36
CA GLN A 243 -0.08 -2.46 -19.15
C GLN A 243 -0.14 -3.99 -19.34
N ARG A 244 -1.16 -4.68 -18.80
CA ARG A 244 -1.31 -6.14 -18.95
C ARG A 244 -1.67 -6.55 -20.37
N LEU A 245 -2.55 -5.81 -21.03
CA LEU A 245 -2.86 -6.06 -22.43
C LEU A 245 -1.64 -5.82 -23.33
N LYS A 246 -0.83 -4.79 -23.07
CA LYS A 246 0.44 -4.59 -23.77
C LYS A 246 1.40 -5.75 -23.59
N GLU A 247 1.53 -6.28 -22.37
CA GLU A 247 2.36 -7.47 -22.09
C GLU A 247 1.90 -8.68 -22.89
N PHE A 248 0.59 -8.96 -22.91
CA PHE A 248 0.01 -10.05 -23.70
C PHE A 248 0.19 -9.87 -25.22
N PHE A 249 -0.18 -8.71 -25.77
CA PHE A 249 -0.09 -8.49 -27.22
C PHE A 249 1.36 -8.46 -27.73
N ASN A 250 2.31 -7.97 -26.92
CA ASN A 250 3.71 -8.06 -27.27
C ASN A 250 4.26 -9.49 -27.19
N PHE A 251 3.75 -10.33 -26.28
CA PHE A 251 4.05 -11.75 -26.25
C PHE A 251 3.57 -12.43 -27.55
N LEU A 252 2.35 -12.14 -28.00
CA LEU A 252 1.81 -12.64 -29.26
C LEU A 252 2.67 -12.21 -30.45
N ASP A 253 2.98 -10.92 -30.57
CA ASP A 253 3.83 -10.41 -31.66
C ASP A 253 5.25 -11.02 -31.66
N MET A 254 5.73 -11.49 -30.51
CA MET A 254 7.05 -12.13 -30.39
C MET A 254 7.03 -13.60 -30.77
N LYS A 255 6.01 -14.35 -30.32
CA LYS A 255 5.96 -15.81 -30.40
C LYS A 255 5.07 -16.33 -31.53
N PHE A 256 4.08 -15.54 -31.94
CA PHE A 256 3.03 -15.89 -32.90
C PHE A 256 2.86 -14.78 -33.95
N LYS A 257 3.90 -14.53 -34.75
CA LYS A 257 3.93 -13.43 -35.75
C LYS A 257 2.79 -13.49 -36.77
N GLN A 258 2.21 -14.66 -37.01
CA GLN A 258 1.04 -14.83 -37.89
C GLN A 258 -0.23 -14.19 -37.32
N VAL A 259 -0.31 -14.00 -36.00
CA VAL A 259 -1.46 -13.41 -35.31
C VAL A 259 -1.30 -11.90 -35.29
N GLN A 260 -1.95 -11.23 -36.23
CA GLN A 260 -1.95 -9.78 -36.41
C GLN A 260 -3.28 -9.12 -36.04
N ARG A 261 -4.29 -9.93 -35.75
CA ARG A 261 -5.68 -9.57 -35.46
C ARG A 261 -6.23 -10.52 -34.38
N VAL A 262 -7.28 -10.10 -33.68
CA VAL A 262 -7.83 -10.84 -32.54
C VAL A 262 -8.65 -12.06 -32.98
N HIS A 263 -9.37 -12.01 -34.11
CA HIS A 263 -10.09 -13.16 -34.69
C HIS A 263 -9.20 -14.35 -35.06
N GLN A 264 -7.89 -14.11 -35.21
CA GLN A 264 -6.90 -15.15 -35.50
C GLN A 264 -6.46 -15.90 -34.25
N LEU A 265 -6.81 -15.41 -33.05
CA LEU A 265 -6.47 -16.09 -31.82
C LEU A 265 -7.22 -17.40 -31.71
N THR A 266 -6.47 -18.45 -31.42
CA THR A 266 -7.00 -19.76 -31.07
C THR A 266 -6.64 -20.07 -29.63
N ARG A 267 -7.04 -21.26 -29.19
CA ARG A 267 -6.69 -21.75 -27.86
C ARG A 267 -5.16 -21.94 -27.69
N VAL A 268 -4.44 -22.25 -28.77
CA VAL A 268 -3.00 -22.50 -28.78
C VAL A 268 -2.21 -21.29 -28.24
N GLU A 269 -2.56 -20.09 -28.70
CA GLU A 269 -1.88 -18.86 -28.25
C GLU A 269 -2.16 -18.55 -26.78
N ILE A 270 -3.38 -18.82 -26.31
CA ILE A 270 -3.75 -18.60 -24.90
C ILE A 270 -3.02 -19.57 -23.98
N GLU A 271 -2.99 -20.86 -24.30
CA GLU A 271 -2.28 -21.86 -23.51
C GLU A 271 -0.78 -21.57 -23.44
N ALA A 272 -0.17 -21.12 -24.55
CA ALA A 272 1.21 -20.68 -24.56
C ALA A 272 1.44 -19.46 -23.64
N TYR A 273 0.52 -18.51 -23.61
CA TYR A 273 0.59 -17.37 -22.69
C TYR A 273 0.44 -17.79 -21.22
N LEU A 274 -0.51 -18.68 -20.91
CA LEU A 274 -0.71 -19.22 -19.56
C LEU A 274 0.53 -19.97 -19.07
N SER A 275 1.16 -20.77 -19.94
CA SER A 275 2.43 -21.44 -19.65
C SER A 275 3.56 -20.45 -19.33
N GLU A 276 3.70 -19.40 -20.16
CA GLU A 276 4.67 -18.32 -19.91
C GLU A 276 4.41 -17.65 -18.54
N LEU A 277 3.16 -17.33 -18.21
CA LEU A 277 2.81 -16.73 -16.91
C LEU A 277 3.22 -17.62 -15.73
N ASN A 278 3.01 -18.93 -15.84
CA ASN A 278 3.43 -19.90 -14.82
C ASN A 278 4.96 -19.97 -14.70
N MET A 279 5.68 -19.89 -15.81
CA MET A 279 7.16 -19.89 -15.82
C MET A 279 7.77 -18.60 -15.25
N MET A 280 7.05 -17.46 -15.25
CA MET A 280 7.54 -16.19 -14.70
C MET A 280 7.70 -16.19 -13.17
N GLY A 281 7.18 -17.20 -12.45
CA GLY A 281 7.24 -17.26 -10.99
C GLY A 281 6.46 -16.15 -10.28
N ILE A 282 5.45 -15.57 -10.94
CA ILE A 282 4.58 -14.55 -10.34
C ILE A 282 3.48 -15.18 -9.48
N LYS A 283 2.95 -14.43 -8.50
CA LYS A 283 1.94 -14.94 -7.56
C LYS A 283 0.66 -15.38 -8.31
N PRO A 284 -0.01 -16.47 -7.87
CA PRO A 284 -1.27 -16.93 -8.48
C PRO A 284 -2.33 -15.83 -8.62
N SER A 285 -2.49 -14.97 -7.60
CA SER A 285 -3.42 -13.83 -7.67
C SER A 285 -3.06 -12.79 -8.74
N THR A 286 -1.78 -12.64 -9.08
CA THR A 286 -1.33 -11.79 -10.19
C THR A 286 -1.65 -12.42 -11.54
N ILE A 287 -1.52 -13.74 -11.65
CA ILE A 287 -1.93 -14.51 -12.84
C ILE A 287 -3.45 -14.39 -13.04
N THR A 288 -4.24 -14.64 -12.00
CA THR A 288 -5.70 -14.43 -12.00
C THR A 288 -6.08 -13.04 -12.51
N GLY A 289 -5.42 -11.99 -12.01
CA GLY A 289 -5.67 -10.61 -12.47
C GLY A 289 -5.36 -10.39 -13.95
N ARG A 290 -4.28 -10.99 -14.47
CA ARG A 290 -3.93 -10.93 -15.90
C ARG A 290 -4.96 -11.65 -16.77
N ILE A 291 -5.38 -12.85 -16.37
CA ILE A 291 -6.41 -13.62 -17.07
C ILE A 291 -7.74 -12.85 -17.07
N SER A 292 -8.13 -12.30 -15.92
CA SER A 292 -9.38 -11.52 -15.78
C SER A 292 -9.42 -10.29 -16.71
N ILE A 293 -8.28 -9.62 -16.91
CA ILE A 293 -8.17 -8.49 -17.84
C ILE A 293 -8.35 -8.94 -19.29
N LEU A 294 -7.78 -10.09 -19.66
CA LEU A 294 -7.95 -10.67 -21.01
C LEU A 294 -9.39 -11.12 -21.25
N GLU A 295 -9.98 -11.83 -20.29
CA GLU A 295 -11.37 -12.23 -20.35
C GLU A 295 -12.28 -11.00 -20.49
N GLY A 296 -12.08 -9.98 -19.65
CA GLY A 296 -12.84 -8.73 -19.73
C GLY A 296 -12.75 -8.04 -21.09
N LEU A 297 -11.58 -8.07 -21.75
CA LEU A 297 -11.43 -7.59 -23.13
C LEU A 297 -12.27 -8.45 -24.09
N PHE A 298 -12.05 -9.76 -24.13
CA PHE A 298 -12.72 -10.66 -25.09
C PHE A 298 -14.24 -10.66 -24.91
N SER A 299 -14.74 -10.71 -23.68
CA SER A 299 -16.17 -10.59 -23.38
C SER A 299 -16.73 -9.24 -23.83
N THR A 300 -15.95 -8.16 -23.74
CA THR A 300 -16.38 -6.84 -24.24
C THR A 300 -16.42 -6.78 -25.75
N LEU A 301 -15.44 -7.37 -26.45
CA LEU A 301 -15.43 -7.45 -27.92
C LEU A 301 -16.65 -8.21 -28.43
N LEU A 302 -16.97 -9.34 -27.80
CA LEU A 302 -18.14 -10.14 -28.14
C LEU A 302 -19.45 -9.40 -27.83
N ARG A 303 -19.61 -8.89 -26.60
CA ARG A 303 -20.85 -8.22 -26.14
C ARG A 303 -21.19 -6.96 -26.94
N LEU A 304 -20.18 -6.20 -27.37
CA LEU A 304 -20.38 -4.96 -28.11
C LEU A 304 -20.24 -5.15 -29.62
N GLU A 305 -20.12 -6.38 -30.09
CA GLU A 305 -20.01 -6.74 -31.51
C GLU A 305 -18.94 -5.89 -32.25
N TRP A 306 -17.77 -5.73 -31.62
CA TRP A 306 -16.68 -5.04 -32.31
C TRP A 306 -16.20 -5.88 -33.49
N ASP A 307 -15.77 -5.24 -34.56
CA ASP A 307 -15.07 -5.95 -35.63
C ASP A 307 -13.88 -6.73 -35.03
N ASP A 308 -13.59 -7.91 -35.57
CA ASP A 308 -12.42 -8.73 -35.20
C ASP A 308 -12.49 -9.40 -33.81
N VAL A 309 -13.50 -10.25 -33.58
CA VAL A 309 -13.67 -11.07 -32.35
C VAL A 309 -13.17 -12.51 -32.57
N PRO A 310 -12.61 -13.20 -31.55
CA PRO A 310 -12.36 -14.63 -31.65
C PRO A 310 -13.65 -15.41 -31.92
N SER A 311 -13.57 -16.45 -32.75
CA SER A 311 -14.74 -17.26 -33.13
C SER A 311 -15.27 -18.16 -32.00
N LYS A 312 -14.52 -18.29 -30.91
CA LYS A 312 -14.85 -19.13 -29.75
C LYS A 312 -14.42 -18.44 -28.46
N ILE A 313 -15.00 -18.88 -27.35
CA ILE A 313 -14.51 -18.54 -26.01
C ILE A 313 -13.10 -19.14 -25.87
N LEU A 314 -12.15 -18.33 -25.40
CA LEU A 314 -10.74 -18.73 -25.31
C LEU A 314 -10.23 -18.87 -23.88
N ILE A 315 -10.98 -18.40 -22.88
CA ILE A 315 -10.63 -18.44 -21.45
C ILE A 315 -11.77 -19.14 -20.72
N TYR A 316 -11.41 -20.08 -19.84
CA TYR A 316 -12.34 -20.89 -19.07
C TYR A 316 -12.01 -20.83 -17.58
N SER A 317 -12.93 -21.32 -16.73
CA SER A 317 -12.74 -21.37 -15.27
C SER A 317 -11.48 -22.13 -14.87
N GLU A 318 -11.10 -23.15 -15.62
CA GLU A 318 -9.97 -24.03 -15.34
C GLU A 318 -8.61 -23.37 -15.60
N ASP A 319 -8.59 -22.25 -16.34
CA ASP A 319 -7.37 -21.48 -16.61
C ASP A 319 -6.89 -20.69 -15.40
N TYR A 320 -7.80 -20.45 -14.46
CA TYR A 320 -7.50 -19.71 -13.26
C TYR A 320 -6.71 -20.59 -12.28
N PRO A 321 -5.50 -20.15 -11.87
CA PRO A 321 -4.74 -20.93 -10.91
C PRO A 321 -5.46 -20.95 -9.56
N LYS A 322 -5.39 -22.08 -8.87
CA LYS A 322 -5.85 -22.15 -7.48
C LYS A 322 -5.10 -21.12 -6.66
N ILE A 323 -5.83 -20.18 -6.07
CA ILE A 323 -5.24 -19.16 -5.21
C ILE A 323 -5.06 -19.80 -3.82
N PRO A 324 -3.82 -19.97 -3.33
CA PRO A 324 -3.59 -20.45 -1.99
C PRO A 324 -4.26 -19.52 -0.98
N ARG A 325 -4.74 -20.07 0.14
CA ARG A 325 -5.26 -19.24 1.24
C ARG A 325 -4.18 -18.23 1.63
N ALA A 326 -4.55 -16.96 1.67
CA ALA A 326 -3.60 -15.90 1.97
C ALA A 326 -3.19 -16.02 3.44
N LYS A 327 -1.88 -16.06 3.70
CA LYS A 327 -1.37 -15.88 5.07
C LYS A 327 -1.91 -14.59 5.67
N PRO A 328 -2.15 -14.56 7.00
CA PRO A 328 -2.52 -13.33 7.69
C PRO A 328 -1.55 -12.20 7.35
N ARG A 329 -2.09 -11.03 7.01
CA ARG A 329 -1.31 -9.83 6.61
C ARG A 329 -1.27 -8.76 7.69
N PHE A 330 -1.65 -9.10 8.92
CA PHE A 330 -1.56 -8.17 10.03
C PHE A 330 -0.10 -7.96 10.44
N ILE A 331 0.15 -6.83 11.08
CA ILE A 331 1.41 -6.49 11.75
C ILE A 331 1.36 -7.13 13.14
N ASP A 332 2.36 -7.94 13.47
CA ASP A 332 2.49 -8.57 14.78
C ASP A 332 2.66 -7.52 15.88
N GLU A 333 2.16 -7.78 17.09
CA GLU A 333 2.25 -6.83 18.21
C GLU A 333 3.71 -6.52 18.55
N PHE A 334 4.61 -7.51 18.45
CA PHE A 334 6.05 -7.32 18.63
C PHE A 334 6.63 -6.24 17.69
N VAL A 335 6.13 -6.16 16.46
CA VAL A 335 6.57 -5.16 15.48
C VAL A 335 5.92 -3.81 15.77
N LEU A 336 4.65 -3.79 16.22
CA LEU A 336 3.96 -2.56 16.59
C LEU A 336 4.56 -1.90 17.82
N GLU A 337 4.97 -2.66 18.84
CA GLU A 337 5.67 -2.14 20.01
C GLU A 337 7.00 -1.46 19.64
N GLN A 338 7.77 -2.08 18.74
CA GLN A 338 9.00 -1.49 18.19
C GLN A 338 8.71 -0.22 17.38
N LEU A 339 7.64 -0.20 16.58
CA LEU A 339 7.22 1.01 15.85
C LEU A 339 6.81 2.13 16.81
N ASN A 340 5.97 1.80 17.80
CA ASN A 340 5.37 2.75 18.72
C ASN A 340 6.41 3.38 19.66
N SER A 341 7.45 2.64 20.04
CA SER A 341 8.60 3.16 20.81
C SER A 341 9.50 4.14 20.03
N HIS A 342 9.29 4.29 18.72
CA HIS A 342 10.12 5.11 17.84
C HIS A 342 9.32 6.17 17.05
N LEU A 343 8.06 6.43 17.42
CA LEU A 343 7.21 7.42 16.73
C LEU A 343 7.77 8.84 16.82
N ASP A 344 8.53 9.15 17.88
CA ASP A 344 9.21 10.44 18.11
C ASP A 344 10.26 10.75 17.03
N LYS A 345 10.81 9.73 16.37
CA LYS A 345 11.81 9.86 15.30
C LYS A 345 11.17 10.10 13.92
N LEU A 346 9.85 9.95 13.79
CA LEU A 346 9.13 10.27 12.56
C LEU A 346 8.83 11.78 12.48
N PRO A 347 8.64 12.32 11.27
CA PRO A 347 8.00 13.63 11.14
C PRO A 347 6.65 13.61 11.88
N GLU A 348 6.35 14.65 12.65
CA GLU A 348 5.17 14.72 13.52
C GLU A 348 3.87 14.29 12.81
N TYR A 349 3.66 14.81 11.59
CA TYR A 349 2.47 14.47 10.80
C TYR A 349 2.40 12.98 10.41
N ILE A 350 3.54 12.30 10.21
CA ILE A 350 3.58 10.85 9.94
C ILE A 350 3.29 10.07 11.22
N ALA A 351 3.79 10.51 12.37
CA ALA A 351 3.48 9.90 13.67
C ALA A 351 1.96 9.99 13.95
N THR A 352 1.35 11.16 13.78
CA THR A 352 -0.11 11.34 13.89
C THR A 352 -0.88 10.43 12.94
N MET A 353 -0.49 10.37 11.67
CA MET A 353 -1.09 9.46 10.68
C MET A 353 -0.98 7.99 11.12
N THR A 354 0.14 7.60 11.72
CA THR A 354 0.42 6.24 12.18
C THR A 354 -0.47 5.86 13.36
N MET A 355 -0.72 6.79 14.29
CA MET A 355 -1.68 6.59 15.38
C MET A 355 -3.11 6.44 14.87
N ILE A 356 -3.55 7.33 13.96
CA ILE A 356 -4.90 7.27 13.38
C ILE A 356 -5.13 5.93 12.67
N VAL A 357 -4.18 5.46 11.85
CA VAL A 357 -4.38 4.21 11.08
C VAL A 357 -4.31 2.96 11.95
N GLN A 358 -3.53 2.97 13.03
CA GLN A 358 -3.48 1.88 14.02
C GLN A 358 -4.79 1.74 14.79
N GLU A 359 -5.54 2.82 14.95
CA GLU A 359 -6.83 2.78 15.64
C GLU A 359 -8.01 2.53 14.67
N CYS A 360 -8.08 3.31 13.58
CA CYS A 360 -9.23 3.30 12.69
C CYS A 360 -9.18 2.20 11.62
N GLY A 361 -8.00 1.67 11.30
CA GLY A 361 -7.84 0.69 10.22
C GLY A 361 -8.28 1.22 8.84
N MET A 362 -8.23 2.53 8.62
CA MET A 362 -8.66 3.16 7.37
C MET A 362 -7.69 2.87 6.21
N ARG A 363 -8.14 3.01 4.96
CA ARG A 363 -7.23 2.87 3.81
C ARG A 363 -6.28 4.06 3.78
N ILE A 364 -5.02 3.85 3.39
CA ILE A 364 -4.04 4.94 3.32
C ILE A 364 -4.46 6.09 2.40
N SER A 365 -5.21 5.82 1.32
CA SER A 365 -5.77 6.89 0.48
C SER A 365 -6.77 7.76 1.25
N GLU A 366 -7.57 7.15 2.13
CA GLU A 366 -8.56 7.84 2.96
C GLU A 366 -7.83 8.69 4.02
N LEU A 367 -6.80 8.12 4.67
CA LEU A 367 -5.94 8.86 5.60
C LEU A 367 -5.24 10.06 4.95
N CYS A 368 -4.63 9.86 3.78
CA CYS A 368 -3.95 10.92 3.05
C CYS A 368 -4.90 12.01 2.53
N THR A 369 -6.19 11.72 2.37
CA THR A 369 -7.22 12.69 1.94
C THR A 369 -8.13 13.13 3.08
N LEU A 370 -7.78 12.82 4.32
CA LEU A 370 -8.54 13.25 5.49
C LEU A 370 -8.60 14.78 5.51
N LYS A 371 -9.80 15.33 5.63
CA LYS A 371 -10.04 16.78 5.58
C LYS A 371 -9.93 17.41 6.98
N LYS A 372 -9.74 18.72 7.03
CA LYS A 372 -10.01 19.54 8.22
C LYS A 372 -11.49 19.42 8.61
N GLY A 373 -11.82 19.60 9.88
CA GLY A 373 -13.18 19.43 10.41
C GLY A 373 -13.67 17.98 10.35
N CYS A 374 -12.77 17.00 10.38
CA CYS A 374 -13.12 15.58 10.33
C CYS A 374 -13.58 15.01 11.67
N LEU A 375 -13.40 15.75 12.77
CA LEU A 375 -13.83 15.33 14.10
C LEU A 375 -15.29 15.70 14.34
N LEU A 376 -16.05 14.74 14.83
CA LEU A 376 -17.37 14.94 15.40
C LEU A 376 -17.30 14.61 16.89
N GLU A 377 -18.04 15.36 17.70
CA GLU A 377 -18.22 15.12 19.12
C GLU A 377 -19.72 14.93 19.36
N ASP A 378 -20.09 13.88 20.08
CA ASP A 378 -21.48 13.68 20.46
C ASP A 378 -21.82 14.41 21.77
N LYS A 379 -23.03 14.16 22.28
CA LYS A 379 -23.51 14.82 23.51
C LYS A 379 -22.87 14.27 24.78
N ASP A 380 -22.32 13.06 24.72
CA ASP A 380 -21.72 12.35 25.83
C ASP A 380 -20.20 12.60 25.90
N GLY A 381 -19.65 13.36 24.94
CA GLY A 381 -18.24 13.73 24.85
C GLY A 381 -17.37 12.67 24.19
N ASP A 382 -17.98 11.74 23.46
CA ASP A 382 -17.29 10.75 22.64
C ASP A 382 -16.94 11.33 21.27
N PHE A 383 -15.76 10.97 20.78
CA PHE A 383 -15.23 11.46 19.51
C PHE A 383 -15.44 10.45 18.39
N PHE A 384 -15.77 10.96 17.21
CA PHE A 384 -15.89 10.19 15.99
C PHE A 384 -15.07 10.83 14.88
N LEU A 385 -14.42 9.99 14.09
CA LEU A 385 -13.72 10.40 12.88
C LEU A 385 -14.62 10.20 11.66
N LYS A 386 -14.93 11.31 10.98
CA LYS A 386 -15.65 11.34 9.71
C LYS A 386 -14.68 11.47 8.54
N TYR A 387 -14.79 10.58 7.56
CA TYR A 387 -13.95 10.63 6.36
C TYR A 387 -14.65 10.05 5.13
N TYR A 388 -14.16 10.40 3.93
CA TYR A 388 -14.71 9.92 2.67
C TYR A 388 -13.98 8.68 2.15
N GLN A 389 -14.73 7.62 1.86
CA GLN A 389 -14.19 6.39 1.30
C GLN A 389 -14.22 6.44 -0.23
N TRP A 390 -13.11 6.83 -0.86
CA TRP A 390 -13.01 6.97 -2.32
C TRP A 390 -13.41 5.73 -3.13
N LYS A 391 -13.07 4.53 -2.65
CA LYS A 391 -13.46 3.28 -3.31
C LYS A 391 -14.97 3.07 -3.27
N MET A 392 -15.57 3.44 -2.15
CA MET A 392 -16.98 3.21 -1.81
C MET A 392 -17.91 4.34 -2.23
N LYS A 393 -17.33 5.51 -2.52
CA LYS A 393 -18.01 6.77 -2.81
C LYS A 393 -19.05 7.17 -1.75
N LYS A 394 -18.70 7.02 -0.48
CA LYS A 394 -19.58 7.35 0.66
C LYS A 394 -18.80 7.92 1.84
N GLU A 395 -19.50 8.69 2.67
CA GLU A 395 -18.99 9.10 3.98
C GLU A 395 -18.99 7.90 4.93
N HIS A 396 -17.98 7.87 5.79
CA HIS A 396 -17.80 6.84 6.80
C HIS A 396 -17.44 7.50 8.13
N ILE A 397 -18.01 6.96 9.21
CA ILE A 397 -17.85 7.49 10.56
C ILE A 397 -17.45 6.33 11.45
N VAL A 398 -16.38 6.50 12.22
CA VAL A 398 -15.88 5.52 13.19
C VAL A 398 -15.63 6.19 14.53
N PRO A 399 -15.93 5.54 15.66
CA PRO A 399 -15.55 6.05 16.97
C PRO A 399 -14.03 6.05 17.11
N ILE A 400 -13.49 7.05 17.81
CA ILE A 400 -12.07 7.18 18.12
C ILE A 400 -11.85 7.61 19.57
N SER A 401 -10.65 7.32 20.07
CA SER A 401 -10.13 7.68 21.38
C SER A 401 -9.96 9.20 21.52
N LYS A 402 -10.01 9.67 22.77
CA LYS A 402 -9.76 11.08 23.09
C LYS A 402 -8.34 11.49 22.71
N GLU A 403 -7.39 10.58 22.87
CA GLU A 403 -5.98 10.76 22.53
C GLU A 403 -5.80 11.04 21.04
N VAL A 404 -6.40 10.24 20.15
CA VAL A 404 -6.34 10.47 18.70
C VAL A 404 -7.11 11.73 18.30
N ALA A 405 -8.25 12.01 18.93
CA ALA A 405 -8.99 13.25 18.69
C ALA A 405 -8.14 14.49 19.04
N LEU A 406 -7.41 14.48 20.16
CA LEU A 406 -6.51 15.57 20.54
C LEU A 406 -5.35 15.74 19.56
N LEU A 407 -4.74 14.63 19.09
CA LEU A 407 -3.70 14.68 18.07
C LEU A 407 -4.21 15.31 16.76
N ILE A 408 -5.44 15.00 16.37
CA ILE A 408 -6.08 15.59 15.19
C ILE A 408 -6.32 17.09 15.39
N LYS A 409 -6.84 17.52 16.56
CA LYS A 409 -7.03 18.95 16.88
C LYS A 409 -5.72 19.74 16.79
N VAL A 410 -4.66 19.26 17.46
CA VAL A 410 -3.32 19.90 17.42
C VAL A 410 -2.80 19.98 15.99
N ARG A 411 -3.01 18.92 15.18
CA ARG A 411 -2.58 18.92 13.79
C ARG A 411 -3.38 19.90 12.93
N GLU A 412 -4.69 19.99 13.15
CA GLU A 412 -5.59 20.88 12.43
C GLU A 412 -5.26 22.35 12.69
N ASP A 413 -4.94 22.71 13.94
CA ASP A 413 -4.52 24.07 14.31
C ASP A 413 -3.25 24.47 13.55
N LYS A 414 -2.20 23.63 13.61
CA LYS A 414 -0.93 23.85 12.89
C LYS A 414 -1.13 23.98 11.38
N VAL A 415 -1.98 23.13 10.80
CA VAL A 415 -2.25 23.16 9.36
C VAL A 415 -3.04 24.41 8.97
N SER A 416 -3.96 24.86 9.81
CA SER A 416 -4.73 26.08 9.55
C SER A 416 -3.85 27.34 9.57
N GLU A 417 -2.76 27.33 10.35
CA GLU A 417 -1.75 28.38 10.34
C GLU A 417 -0.79 28.28 9.14
N GLU A 418 -0.23 27.10 8.86
CA GLU A 418 0.79 26.89 7.82
C GLU A 418 0.20 26.83 6.39
N PHE A 419 -1.01 26.31 6.25
CA PHE A 419 -1.67 26.02 4.96
C PHE A 419 -3.17 26.43 5.00
N PRO A 420 -3.47 27.73 5.16
CA PRO A 420 -4.85 28.21 5.36
C PRO A 420 -5.81 27.77 4.24
N ASP A 421 -5.34 27.80 3.00
CA ASP A 421 -6.12 27.45 1.80
C ASP A 421 -6.28 25.94 1.56
N SER A 422 -5.57 25.08 2.30
CA SER A 422 -5.69 23.64 2.13
C SER A 422 -6.87 23.08 2.91
N GLU A 423 -7.67 22.23 2.28
CA GLU A 423 -8.77 21.49 2.94
C GLU A 423 -8.30 20.23 3.68
N TYR A 424 -7.06 19.79 3.48
CA TYR A 424 -6.55 18.50 3.98
C TYR A 424 -5.88 18.64 5.34
N LEU A 425 -6.03 17.64 6.21
CA LEU A 425 -5.33 17.53 7.50
C LEU A 425 -3.83 17.19 7.32
N PHE A 426 -3.49 16.56 6.20
CA PHE A 426 -2.11 16.20 5.85
C PHE A 426 -1.72 16.77 4.47
N PRO A 427 -1.55 18.10 4.35
CA PRO A 427 -1.20 18.71 3.08
C PRO A 427 0.29 18.60 2.79
N ARG A 428 0.62 18.67 1.51
CA ARG A 428 1.96 18.96 0.99
C ARG A 428 2.17 20.47 0.94
N LYS A 429 3.42 20.88 0.67
CA LYS A 429 3.79 22.30 0.50
C LYS A 429 2.96 23.06 -0.54
N ASP A 430 2.35 22.36 -1.49
CA ASP A 430 1.50 22.92 -2.55
C ASP A 430 0.00 22.86 -2.21
N GLY A 431 -0.36 22.55 -0.96
CA GLY A 431 -1.74 22.43 -0.49
C GLY A 431 -2.45 21.13 -0.89
N SER A 432 -1.85 20.32 -1.77
CA SER A 432 -2.40 19.02 -2.21
C SER A 432 -2.26 17.93 -1.13
N PRO A 433 -3.05 16.85 -1.15
CA PRO A 433 -2.95 15.81 -0.12
C PRO A 433 -1.60 15.08 -0.16
N LEU A 434 -1.17 14.58 1.00
CA LEU A 434 0.03 13.75 1.11
C LEU A 434 -0.06 12.54 0.18
N LYS A 435 1.08 12.12 -0.36
CA LYS A 435 1.15 10.96 -1.24
C LYS A 435 1.37 9.69 -0.43
N GLN A 436 0.72 8.60 -0.83
CA GLN A 436 0.80 7.32 -0.10
C GLN A 436 2.23 6.81 0.02
N GLU A 437 3.05 7.03 -1.01
CA GLU A 437 4.44 6.61 -1.03
C GLU A 437 5.30 7.39 -0.03
N THR A 438 4.94 8.64 0.28
CA THR A 438 5.64 9.42 1.31
C THR A 438 5.44 8.78 2.68
N PHE A 439 4.20 8.46 3.04
CA PHE A 439 3.90 7.77 4.30
C PHE A 439 4.62 6.43 4.42
N ARG A 440 4.53 5.59 3.37
CA ARG A 440 5.25 4.29 3.34
C ARG A 440 6.76 4.46 3.38
N GLY A 441 7.29 5.47 2.70
CA GLY A 441 8.71 5.77 2.64
C GLY A 441 9.28 6.11 4.01
N GLU A 442 8.63 7.01 4.75
CA GLU A 442 9.07 7.39 6.10
C GLU A 442 8.99 6.23 7.10
N LEU A 443 7.91 5.44 7.08
CA LEU A 443 7.79 4.25 7.96
C LEU A 443 8.87 3.20 7.66
N ASN A 444 9.12 2.88 6.39
CA ASN A 444 10.12 1.88 6.04
C ASN A 444 11.55 2.40 6.22
N LYS A 445 11.76 3.71 6.10
CA LYS A 445 13.03 4.35 6.45
C LYS A 445 13.29 4.22 7.95
N LEU A 446 12.29 4.53 8.79
CA LEU A 446 12.39 4.32 10.24
C LEU A 446 12.69 2.86 10.57
N ALA A 447 11.97 1.92 9.96
CA ALA A 447 12.20 0.48 10.18
C ALA A 447 13.65 0.07 9.89
N TYR A 448 14.23 0.60 8.82
CA TYR A 448 15.62 0.36 8.47
C TYR A 448 16.61 1.04 9.45
N GLU A 449 16.38 2.31 9.78
CA GLU A 449 17.28 3.09 10.64
C GLU A 449 17.26 2.65 12.11
N GLN A 450 16.13 2.15 12.60
CA GLN A 450 15.93 1.71 13.98
C GLN A 450 15.95 0.19 14.14
N ASN A 451 16.24 -0.54 13.06
CA ASN A 451 16.25 -2.01 13.05
C ASN A 451 14.96 -2.62 13.61
N ILE A 452 13.81 -2.14 13.13
CA ILE A 452 12.51 -2.73 13.47
C ILE A 452 12.40 -4.05 12.70
N VAL A 453 12.34 -5.16 13.42
CA VAL A 453 12.38 -6.51 12.86
C VAL A 453 11.11 -7.30 13.16
N ASP A 454 10.80 -8.27 12.31
CA ASP A 454 9.80 -9.28 12.65
C ASP A 454 10.36 -10.38 13.58
N LYS A 455 9.53 -11.36 13.91
CA LYS A 455 9.89 -12.49 14.79
C LYS A 455 11.04 -13.36 14.26
N SER A 456 11.37 -13.26 12.97
CA SER A 456 12.51 -13.97 12.37
C SER A 456 13.81 -13.15 12.41
N GLY A 457 13.75 -11.91 12.89
CA GLY A 457 14.91 -11.01 12.96
C GLY A 457 15.17 -10.26 11.64
N GLU A 458 14.31 -10.38 10.64
CA GLU A 458 14.42 -9.63 9.38
C GLU A 458 13.78 -8.24 9.51
N ILE A 459 14.38 -7.23 8.86
CA ILE A 459 13.86 -5.84 8.88
C ILE A 459 12.43 -5.84 8.33
N TYR A 460 11.48 -5.37 9.12
CA TYR A 460 10.08 -5.38 8.75
C TYR A 460 9.78 -4.39 7.63
N ARG A 461 8.93 -4.80 6.69
CA ARG A 461 8.40 -3.92 5.63
C ARG A 461 6.97 -3.49 5.92
N PHE A 462 6.80 -2.24 6.32
CA PHE A 462 5.48 -1.67 6.52
C PHE A 462 4.73 -1.51 5.19
N HIS A 463 3.60 -2.22 5.11
CA HIS A 463 2.60 -2.05 4.08
C HIS A 463 1.39 -1.32 4.66
N ALA A 464 0.94 -0.27 3.99
CA ALA A 464 -0.20 0.53 4.44
C ALA A 464 -1.49 -0.27 4.76
N HIS A 465 -1.77 -1.34 4.01
CA HIS A 465 -2.95 -2.17 4.25
C HIS A 465 -2.78 -3.13 5.44
N ALA A 466 -1.55 -3.36 5.90
CA ALA A 466 -1.27 -4.25 7.03
C ALA A 466 -1.87 -3.70 8.33
N PHE A 467 -1.82 -2.38 8.57
CA PHE A 467 -2.48 -1.74 9.71
C PHE A 467 -3.99 -2.04 9.76
N ARG A 468 -4.68 -1.92 8.63
CA ARG A 468 -6.09 -2.30 8.52
C ARG A 468 -6.34 -3.78 8.80
N HIS A 469 -5.43 -4.65 8.36
CA HIS A 469 -5.51 -6.05 8.71
C HIS A 469 -5.32 -6.27 10.20
N THR A 470 -4.38 -5.57 10.85
CA THR A 470 -4.20 -5.63 12.30
C THR A 470 -5.43 -5.19 13.06
N VAL A 471 -6.04 -4.06 12.70
CA VAL A 471 -7.27 -3.59 13.36
C VAL A 471 -8.39 -4.61 13.20
N GLY A 472 -8.65 -5.10 11.98
CA GLY A 472 -9.68 -6.11 11.75
C GLY A 472 -9.44 -7.41 12.53
N THR A 473 -8.21 -7.92 12.52
CA THR A 473 -7.83 -9.12 13.29
C THR A 473 -7.96 -8.88 14.79
N ARG A 474 -7.49 -7.74 15.32
CA ARG A 474 -7.57 -7.40 16.75
C ARG A 474 -9.02 -7.30 17.23
N MET A 475 -9.90 -6.67 16.45
CA MET A 475 -11.32 -6.56 16.79
C MET A 475 -11.99 -7.94 16.87
N ILE A 476 -11.80 -8.79 15.85
CA ILE A 476 -12.36 -10.14 15.86
C ILE A 476 -11.76 -10.96 17.02
N ASN A 477 -10.45 -10.88 17.24
CA ASN A 477 -9.78 -11.61 18.32
C ASN A 477 -10.25 -11.19 19.71
N ASN A 478 -10.70 -9.94 19.85
CA ASN A 478 -11.32 -9.42 21.08
C ASN A 478 -12.82 -9.75 21.18
N GLY A 479 -13.34 -10.68 20.36
CA GLY A 479 -14.72 -11.13 20.40
C GLY A 479 -15.73 -10.19 19.74
N MET A 480 -15.29 -9.20 18.96
CA MET A 480 -16.22 -8.30 18.28
C MET A 480 -16.99 -9.04 17.17
N PRO A 481 -18.33 -8.95 17.12
CA PRO A 481 -19.11 -9.62 16.08
C PRO A 481 -18.68 -9.20 14.67
N GLN A 482 -18.59 -10.16 13.75
CA GLN A 482 -18.09 -9.93 12.38
C GLN A 482 -18.82 -8.80 11.65
N HIS A 483 -20.15 -8.69 11.81
CA HIS A 483 -20.94 -7.64 11.16
C HIS A 483 -20.60 -6.23 11.70
N ILE A 484 -20.19 -6.12 12.97
CA ILE A 484 -19.70 -4.86 13.55
C ILE A 484 -18.33 -4.51 12.98
N VAL A 485 -17.41 -5.47 12.87
CA VAL A 485 -16.10 -5.26 12.25
C VAL A 485 -16.25 -4.87 10.77
N GLN A 486 -17.19 -5.50 10.06
CA GLN A 486 -17.53 -5.17 8.67
C GLN A 486 -17.98 -3.70 8.56
N LYS A 487 -18.87 -3.25 9.45
CA LYS A 487 -19.33 -1.86 9.52
C LYS A 487 -18.19 -0.92 9.87
N PHE A 488 -17.42 -1.20 10.93
CA PHE A 488 -16.31 -0.37 11.39
C PHE A 488 -15.28 -0.13 10.28
N LEU A 489 -14.85 -1.19 9.60
CA LEU A 489 -13.89 -1.08 8.50
C LEU A 489 -14.53 -0.52 7.20
N GLY A 490 -15.85 -0.58 7.04
CA GLY A 490 -16.55 -0.17 5.82
C GLY A 490 -16.31 -1.14 4.66
N HIS A 491 -16.56 -2.43 4.90
CA HIS A 491 -16.54 -3.49 3.88
C HIS A 491 -17.89 -3.65 3.18
N GLU A 492 -17.89 -3.75 1.84
CA GLU A 492 -19.07 -4.05 1.00
C GLU A 492 -19.68 -5.41 1.28
N SER A 493 -18.85 -6.42 1.54
CA SER A 493 -19.28 -7.80 1.58
C SER A 493 -18.75 -8.50 2.84
N PRO A 494 -19.50 -9.45 3.42
CA PRO A 494 -19.06 -10.22 4.57
C PRO A 494 -17.75 -10.98 4.32
N GLU A 495 -17.51 -11.45 3.10
CA GLU A 495 -16.32 -12.23 2.71
C GLU A 495 -15.03 -11.44 2.92
N MET A 496 -15.08 -10.11 2.78
CA MET A 496 -13.93 -9.25 3.08
C MET A 496 -13.55 -9.25 4.55
N THR A 497 -14.51 -9.53 5.45
CA THR A 497 -14.31 -9.64 6.90
C THR A 497 -14.05 -11.08 7.33
N SER A 498 -14.61 -12.09 6.64
CA SER A 498 -14.44 -13.51 6.99
C SER A 498 -12.98 -13.95 7.02
N ARG A 499 -12.10 -13.28 6.26
CA ARG A 499 -10.65 -13.51 6.33
C ARG A 499 -10.04 -13.30 7.72
N TYR A 500 -10.70 -12.53 8.60
CA TYR A 500 -10.27 -12.30 9.98
C TYR A 500 -10.88 -13.31 10.94
N ALA A 501 -12.11 -13.77 10.68
CA ALA A 501 -12.78 -14.80 11.48
C ALA A 501 -11.93 -16.08 11.56
N HIS A 502 -11.42 -16.55 10.42
CA HIS A 502 -10.55 -17.73 10.41
C HIS A 502 -9.26 -17.60 11.24
N ILE A 503 -8.74 -16.37 11.41
CA ILE A 503 -7.55 -16.14 12.25
C ILE A 503 -7.93 -16.27 13.73
N PHE A 504 -9.13 -15.83 14.08
CA PHE A 504 -9.65 -16.02 15.42
C PHE A 504 -9.88 -17.49 15.71
N ASP A 505 -10.42 -18.29 14.78
CA ASP A 505 -10.60 -19.74 14.98
C ASP A 505 -9.25 -20.44 15.27
N GLU A 506 -8.19 -20.10 14.54
CA GLU A 506 -6.83 -20.62 14.80
C GLU A 506 -6.27 -20.13 16.14
N THR A 507 -6.48 -18.85 16.47
CA THR A 507 -6.02 -18.27 17.76
C THR A 507 -6.76 -18.89 18.93
N LEU A 508 -8.08 -19.03 18.82
CA LEU A 508 -8.97 -19.64 19.80
C LEU A 508 -8.62 -21.11 19.99
N LYS A 509 -8.36 -21.85 18.91
CA LYS A 509 -7.89 -23.23 18.98
C LYS A 509 -6.56 -23.32 19.72
N ASN A 510 -5.58 -22.45 19.41
CA ASN A 510 -4.29 -22.45 20.09
C ASN A 510 -4.41 -22.08 21.59
N GLU A 511 -5.20 -21.07 21.94
CA GLU A 511 -5.47 -20.71 23.34
C GLU A 511 -6.27 -21.80 24.06
N PHE A 512 -7.18 -22.49 23.37
CA PHE A 512 -7.89 -23.65 23.91
C PHE A 512 -6.93 -24.81 24.20
N THR A 513 -6.01 -25.12 23.29
CA THR A 513 -4.99 -26.16 23.51
C THR A 513 -4.08 -25.80 24.70
N LYS A 514 -3.72 -24.52 24.89
CA LYS A 514 -3.00 -24.08 26.10
C LYS A 514 -3.85 -24.19 27.36
N PHE A 515 -5.15 -23.87 27.29
CA PHE A 515 -6.08 -23.99 28.41
C PHE A 515 -6.37 -25.45 28.80
N GLN A 516 -6.23 -26.40 27.85
CA GLN A 516 -6.33 -27.83 28.06
C GLN A 516 -5.09 -28.46 28.74
N GLU A 517 -4.07 -27.69 29.13
CA GLU A 517 -2.98 -28.21 29.95
C GLU A 517 -3.52 -28.77 31.29
N LYS A 518 -3.54 -30.11 31.43
CA LYS A 518 -3.91 -30.95 32.59
C LYS A 518 -4.75 -30.22 33.66
N LEU A 519 -6.07 -30.14 33.45
CA LEU A 519 -6.98 -29.76 34.53
C LEU A 519 -7.06 -30.90 35.55
N VAL A 520 -6.90 -30.60 36.83
CA VAL A 520 -6.95 -31.55 37.93
C VAL A 520 -8.20 -31.30 38.76
N THR A 521 -8.96 -32.36 39.09
CA THR A 521 -10.15 -32.26 39.96
C THR A 521 -9.76 -32.08 41.42
N ASN A 522 -10.75 -31.84 42.28
CA ASN A 522 -10.57 -31.78 43.73
C ASN A 522 -9.99 -33.05 44.38
N ASN A 523 -10.00 -34.19 43.67
CA ASN A 523 -9.47 -35.47 44.16
C ASN A 523 -8.12 -35.85 43.50
N GLY A 524 -7.52 -34.95 42.72
CA GLY A 524 -6.26 -35.22 42.03
C GLY A 524 -6.40 -35.93 40.68
N ASP A 525 -7.62 -36.19 40.18
CA ASP A 525 -7.80 -36.82 38.87
C ASP A 525 -7.50 -35.84 37.73
N VAL A 526 -6.71 -36.27 36.75
CA VAL A 526 -6.47 -35.50 35.52
C VAL A 526 -7.69 -35.64 34.61
N LEU A 527 -8.27 -34.50 34.22
CA LEU A 527 -9.36 -34.44 33.26
C LEU A 527 -8.80 -34.52 31.84
N ASP A 528 -8.88 -35.71 31.27
CA ASP A 528 -8.60 -35.91 29.85
C ASP A 528 -9.83 -35.52 29.02
N LEU A 529 -9.67 -34.53 28.16
CA LEU A 529 -10.72 -34.05 27.26
C LEU A 529 -10.37 -34.44 25.83
N ASP A 530 -10.10 -35.73 25.61
CA ASP A 530 -9.66 -36.22 24.32
C ASP A 530 -10.77 -36.24 23.26
N GLU A 531 -10.30 -35.96 22.05
CA GLU A 531 -10.99 -35.71 20.78
C GLU A 531 -11.68 -36.96 20.22
N ASP A 532 -13.01 -37.11 20.35
CA ASP A 532 -13.73 -38.16 19.59
C ASP A 532 -15.25 -37.90 19.45
N ASN A 533 -15.65 -36.66 19.18
CA ASN A 533 -16.99 -36.41 18.64
C ASN A 533 -16.90 -35.56 17.38
N GLU A 534 -17.28 -36.18 16.26
CA GLU A 534 -17.40 -35.56 14.93
C GLU A 534 -18.19 -34.26 15.00
N VAL A 535 -17.64 -33.27 14.31
CA VAL A 535 -18.07 -31.89 14.32
C VAL A 535 -19.34 -31.74 13.50
N ASP A 536 -20.48 -31.58 14.17
CA ASP A 536 -21.63 -30.87 13.61
C ASP A 536 -22.15 -29.83 14.61
N ASP A 537 -21.74 -28.58 14.34
CA ASP A 537 -21.93 -27.33 15.10
C ASP A 537 -21.25 -27.25 16.49
N VAL A 538 -19.90 -27.31 16.46
CA VAL A 538 -19.02 -27.48 17.63
C VAL A 538 -18.62 -26.17 18.33
N GLU A 539 -18.66 -25.03 17.63
CA GLU A 539 -18.39 -23.72 18.24
C GLU A 539 -19.42 -23.41 19.35
N LEU A 540 -20.68 -23.85 19.18
CA LEU A 540 -21.80 -23.59 20.10
C LEU A 540 -21.82 -24.50 21.34
N GLN A 541 -21.24 -25.71 21.28
CA GLN A 541 -21.10 -26.58 22.45
C GLN A 541 -19.81 -26.32 23.24
N TRP A 542 -18.75 -25.87 22.56
CA TRP A 542 -17.53 -25.41 23.21
C TRP A 542 -17.76 -24.10 24.00
N PHE A 543 -18.49 -23.14 23.41
CA PHE A 543 -18.90 -21.90 24.08
C PHE A 543 -19.77 -22.14 25.34
N LYS A 544 -20.65 -23.15 25.33
CA LYS A 544 -21.51 -23.51 26.49
C LYS A 544 -20.73 -24.06 27.70
N LYS A 545 -19.51 -24.55 27.50
CA LYS A 545 -18.72 -25.22 28.57
C LYS A 545 -17.68 -24.30 29.22
N ASN A 546 -17.22 -23.24 28.56
CA ASN A 546 -15.94 -22.59 28.91
C ASN A 546 -15.94 -21.08 29.27
N ILE A 547 -17.08 -20.40 29.43
CA ILE A 547 -17.11 -19.01 29.98
C ILE A 547 -17.87 -18.88 31.31
N ASN A 548 -18.35 -19.98 31.86
CA ASN A 548 -19.03 -19.98 33.16
C ASN A 548 -18.28 -20.79 34.23
N ALA A 549 -16.98 -21.00 34.04
CA ALA A 549 -16.14 -21.35 35.16
C ALA A 549 -15.85 -20.08 35.97
N GLN A 550 -16.53 -19.91 37.11
CA GLN A 550 -16.17 -18.82 38.02
C GLN A 550 -14.72 -19.04 38.45
N VAL A 551 -13.86 -18.07 38.14
CA VAL A 551 -12.46 -18.08 38.59
C VAL A 551 -12.48 -17.96 40.11
N LEU A 552 -11.86 -18.93 40.78
CA LEU A 552 -11.68 -18.97 42.21
C LEU A 552 -10.24 -18.56 42.54
N PRO A 553 -9.94 -18.17 43.80
CA PRO A 553 -8.59 -17.83 44.22
C PRO A 553 -7.55 -18.94 43.97
N ASN A 554 -7.98 -20.20 43.95
CA ASN A 554 -7.12 -21.37 43.81
C ASN A 554 -7.56 -22.32 42.66
N GLY A 555 -8.39 -21.87 41.72
CA GLY A 555 -8.81 -22.71 40.60
C GLY A 555 -10.07 -22.22 39.89
N TYR A 556 -10.90 -23.16 39.47
CA TYR A 556 -12.07 -22.93 38.64
C TYR A 556 -13.29 -23.70 39.17
N CYS A 557 -14.47 -23.08 39.13
CA CYS A 557 -15.73 -23.75 39.47
C CYS A 557 -16.47 -24.19 38.21
N ARG A 558 -16.60 -25.49 37.94
CA ARG A 558 -17.33 -26.04 36.77
C ARG A 558 -18.84 -26.17 36.99
N LEU A 559 -19.40 -25.47 37.99
CA LEU A 559 -20.84 -25.46 38.21
C LEU A 559 -21.51 -24.71 37.04
N PRO A 560 -22.45 -25.34 36.29
CA PRO A 560 -23.10 -24.66 35.18
C PRO A 560 -23.84 -23.41 35.67
N VAL A 561 -23.71 -22.28 34.99
CA VAL A 561 -24.36 -21.02 35.41
C VAL A 561 -25.89 -21.09 35.43
N VAL A 562 -26.48 -22.03 34.69
CA VAL A 562 -27.92 -22.33 34.76
C VAL A 562 -28.33 -22.86 36.14
N ALA A 563 -27.40 -23.40 36.93
CA ALA A 563 -27.64 -23.87 38.29
C ALA A 563 -27.65 -22.75 39.35
N GLY A 564 -27.42 -21.49 38.98
CA GLY A 564 -27.42 -20.35 39.89
C GLY A 564 -26.12 -20.17 40.68
N GLY A 565 -26.13 -19.28 41.68
CA GLY A 565 -24.98 -19.02 42.55
C GLY A 565 -24.69 -20.20 43.49
N CYS A 566 -23.41 -20.38 43.86
CA CYS A 566 -23.01 -21.46 44.77
C CYS A 566 -23.69 -21.32 46.14
N PRO A 567 -24.37 -22.37 46.67
CA PRO A 567 -25.01 -22.33 47.98
C PRO A 567 -24.02 -22.53 49.14
N HIS A 568 -22.74 -22.81 48.85
CA HIS A 568 -21.71 -23.12 49.84
C HIS A 568 -20.60 -22.07 49.87
N ALA A 569 -20.38 -21.47 51.04
CA ALA A 569 -19.19 -20.65 51.30
C ALA A 569 -17.99 -21.55 51.62
N ASN A 570 -16.84 -21.32 50.97
CA ASN A 570 -15.54 -21.94 51.27
C ASN A 570 -15.47 -23.48 51.16
N ALA A 571 -16.28 -24.10 50.30
CA ALA A 571 -16.29 -25.56 50.11
C ALA A 571 -15.53 -26.05 48.87
N CYS A 572 -14.79 -25.19 48.17
CA CYS A 572 -14.26 -25.47 46.82
C CYS A 572 -13.34 -26.70 46.78
N LEU A 573 -12.41 -26.86 47.72
CA LEU A 573 -11.53 -28.05 47.76
C LEU A 573 -12.28 -29.35 48.05
N ASP A 574 -13.45 -29.27 48.68
CA ASP A 574 -14.33 -30.42 48.91
C ASP A 574 -15.38 -30.61 47.80
N CYS A 575 -15.43 -29.72 46.80
CA CYS A 575 -16.48 -29.65 45.79
C CYS A 575 -16.11 -30.44 44.52
N THR A 576 -17.02 -31.29 44.04
CA THR A 576 -16.84 -32.06 42.79
C THR A 576 -16.82 -31.20 41.52
N HIS A 577 -17.39 -29.99 41.58
CA HIS A 577 -17.33 -29.03 40.49
C HIS A 577 -16.01 -28.28 40.43
N PHE A 578 -15.19 -28.34 41.48
CA PHE A 578 -13.88 -27.68 41.47
C PHE A 578 -12.90 -28.41 40.55
N CYS A 579 -12.14 -27.63 39.79
CA CYS A 579 -10.93 -28.08 39.13
C CYS A 579 -9.87 -26.98 39.18
N THR A 580 -8.63 -27.34 38.95
CA THR A 580 -7.50 -26.41 38.95
C THR A 580 -6.52 -26.76 37.83
N SER A 581 -5.56 -25.89 37.55
CA SER A 581 -4.50 -26.09 36.56
C SER A 581 -3.14 -25.71 37.17
N LYS A 582 -2.06 -25.96 36.43
CA LYS A 582 -0.70 -25.56 36.83
C LYS A 582 -0.56 -24.06 37.15
N GLN A 583 -1.42 -23.21 36.57
CA GLN A 583 -1.44 -21.78 36.86
C GLN A 583 -1.69 -21.45 38.34
N PHE A 584 -2.41 -22.32 39.07
CA PHE A 584 -2.72 -22.11 40.50
C PHE A 584 -1.81 -22.89 41.45
N LEU A 585 -0.74 -23.51 40.94
CA LEU A 585 0.17 -24.32 41.75
C LEU A 585 0.75 -23.53 42.95
N PRO A 586 1.22 -22.26 42.80
CA PRO A 586 1.72 -21.49 43.94
C PRO A 586 0.68 -21.30 45.05
N GLN A 587 -0.60 -21.11 44.69
CA GLN A 587 -1.69 -20.92 45.63
C GLN A 587 -2.03 -22.20 46.40
N HIS A 588 -1.91 -23.36 45.74
CA HIS A 588 -2.07 -24.66 46.42
C HIS A 588 -0.91 -24.95 47.38
N GLU A 589 0.32 -24.64 46.97
CA GLU A 589 1.52 -24.79 47.81
C GLU A 589 1.45 -23.89 49.06
N GLU A 590 1.11 -22.61 48.89
CA GLU A 590 0.91 -21.67 50.01
C GLU A 590 -0.22 -22.13 50.95
N GLN A 591 -1.33 -22.63 50.38
CA GLN A 591 -2.45 -23.13 51.18
C GLN A 591 -2.07 -24.40 51.96
N LEU A 592 -1.24 -25.28 51.40
CA LEU A 592 -0.75 -26.48 52.05
C LEU A 592 0.12 -26.12 53.26
N GLU A 593 1.11 -25.25 53.09
CA GLU A 593 2.00 -24.79 54.16
C GLU A 593 1.20 -24.24 55.35
N ARG A 594 0.24 -23.33 55.07
CA ARG A 594 -0.62 -22.75 56.10
C ARG A 594 -1.50 -23.79 56.80
N THR A 595 -1.97 -24.81 56.08
CA THR A 595 -2.79 -25.89 56.65
C THR A 595 -1.97 -26.77 57.59
N GLU A 596 -0.69 -27.00 57.28
CA GLU A 596 0.24 -27.75 58.13
C GLU A 596 0.53 -27.02 59.44
N GLU A 597 0.73 -25.71 59.40
CA GLU A 597 0.87 -24.87 60.60
C GLU A 597 -0.36 -24.97 61.52
N LEU A 598 -1.56 -24.84 60.94
CA LEU A 598 -2.82 -24.96 61.67
C LEU A 598 -3.00 -26.35 62.28
N LEU A 599 -2.57 -27.41 61.59
CA LEU A 599 -2.59 -28.77 62.12
C LEU A 599 -1.67 -28.94 63.33
N ALA A 600 -0.47 -28.36 63.30
CA ALA A 600 0.45 -28.41 64.43
C ALA A 600 -0.16 -27.75 65.67
N ILE A 601 -0.76 -26.57 65.50
CA ILE A 601 -1.45 -25.84 66.58
C ILE A 601 -2.65 -26.63 67.10
N ALA A 602 -3.48 -27.18 66.21
CA ALA A 602 -4.67 -27.94 66.61
C ALA A 602 -4.32 -29.21 67.39
N LYS A 603 -3.21 -29.88 67.04
CA LYS A 603 -2.69 -31.04 67.79
C LYS A 603 -2.17 -30.66 69.17
N ASP A 604 -1.40 -29.57 69.28
CA ASP A 604 -0.93 -29.03 70.57
C ASP A 604 -2.10 -28.70 71.51
N LYS A 605 -3.15 -28.06 70.97
CA LYS A 605 -4.34 -27.67 71.73
C LYS A 605 -5.39 -28.77 71.88
N GLN A 606 -5.15 -29.97 71.36
CA GLN A 606 -6.08 -31.11 71.36
C GLN A 606 -7.46 -30.81 70.76
N TRP A 607 -7.54 -29.93 69.76
CA TRP A 607 -8.78 -29.57 69.07
C TRP A 607 -9.16 -30.63 68.03
N GLN A 608 -9.70 -31.75 68.50
CA GLN A 608 -9.99 -32.94 67.67
C GLN A 608 -10.70 -32.63 66.34
N ARG A 609 -11.74 -31.77 66.37
CA ARG A 609 -12.49 -31.39 65.15
C ARG A 609 -11.65 -30.61 64.13
N GLN A 610 -10.73 -29.77 64.60
CA GLN A 610 -9.82 -29.01 63.74
C GLN A 610 -8.71 -29.90 63.19
N VAL A 611 -8.23 -30.87 63.97
CA VAL A 611 -7.27 -31.88 63.50
C VAL A 611 -7.88 -32.69 62.36
N GLU A 612 -9.11 -33.18 62.52
CA GLU A 612 -9.82 -33.94 61.48
C GLU A 612 -10.04 -33.11 60.20
N THR A 613 -10.56 -31.88 60.34
CA THR A 613 -10.88 -31.01 59.20
C THR A 613 -9.63 -30.63 58.41
N ASN A 614 -8.58 -30.16 59.08
CA ASN A 614 -7.37 -29.71 58.39
C ASN A 614 -6.56 -30.89 57.82
N SER A 615 -6.66 -32.09 58.40
CA SER A 615 -6.00 -33.29 57.84
C SER A 615 -6.60 -33.67 56.49
N ARG A 616 -7.93 -33.57 56.36
CA ARG A 616 -8.63 -33.80 55.07
C ARG A 616 -8.26 -32.77 54.01
N VAL A 617 -8.13 -31.49 54.41
CA VAL A 617 -7.71 -30.41 53.49
C VAL A 617 -6.27 -30.62 53.03
N LYS A 618 -5.38 -30.99 53.95
CA LYS A 618 -3.98 -31.31 53.66
C LYS A 618 -3.87 -32.43 52.62
N GLU A 619 -4.54 -33.56 52.85
CA GLU A 619 -4.50 -34.73 51.94
C GLU A 619 -4.93 -34.37 50.51
N ARG A 620 -5.98 -33.57 50.36
CA ARG A 620 -6.45 -33.11 49.04
C ARG A 620 -5.46 -32.18 48.35
N LEU A 621 -4.83 -31.26 49.09
CA LEU A 621 -3.83 -30.36 48.54
C LEU A 621 -2.59 -31.14 48.07
N GLU A 622 -2.13 -32.13 48.85
CA GLU A 622 -1.02 -33.02 48.45
C GLU A 622 -1.36 -33.80 47.17
N GLN A 623 -2.58 -34.32 47.04
CA GLN A 623 -3.04 -35.03 45.84
C GLN A 623 -3.09 -34.10 44.61
N ILE A 624 -3.67 -32.91 44.76
CA ILE A 624 -3.76 -31.92 43.68
C ILE A 624 -2.36 -31.49 43.22
N ILE A 625 -1.47 -31.15 44.16
CA ILE A 625 -0.09 -30.72 43.87
C ILE A 625 0.68 -31.85 43.19
N GLY A 626 0.55 -33.09 43.68
CA GLY A 626 1.17 -34.26 43.06
C GLY A 626 0.76 -34.45 41.60
N SER A 627 -0.53 -34.34 41.30
CA SER A 627 -1.05 -34.48 39.93
C SER A 627 -0.73 -33.30 39.01
N LEU A 628 -0.51 -32.10 39.58
CA LEU A 628 -0.07 -30.93 38.82
C LEU A 628 1.43 -30.93 38.54
N THR A 629 2.25 -31.57 39.39
CA THR A 629 3.72 -31.61 39.26
C THR A 629 4.24 -32.85 38.52
N GLY A 630 3.46 -33.94 38.48
CA GLY A 630 3.68 -35.12 37.62
C GLY A 630 3.19 -34.94 36.19
#